data_AF-A0A328VIF9-F1
#
_entry.id   AF-A0A328VIF9-F1
#
_cell.length_a   1.000
_cell.length_b   1.000
_cell.length_c   1.000
_cell.angle_alpha   90.00
_cell.angle_beta   90.00
_cell.angle_gamma   90.00
#
_symmetry.space_group_name_H-M   'P 1'
#
loop_
_entity.id
_entity.type
_entity.pdbx_description
1 polymer ?
#
loop_
_entity_poly.entity_id
_entity_poly.type
_entity_poly.pdbx_seq_one_letter_code
_entity_poly.pdbx_strand_id
1 'polypeptide(L)'
;MFDWYHLVLFLHIVGALGFFMGVAVQLTAMVGARQARTVEAVRAWCALNRPLAILMPITSWLIFLAGLALLLGAWGWHHAWLNMSLILFLLISLVTSQVNRAHGRRLGALLAHASAGPVNLELRQALLSPLHWTAVITTSLLILASSS
;
A
#
# COMPACT_ATOMS: atom_id res chain seq x y z
N MET A 1 27.95 -18.00 10.66
CA MET A 1 27.87 -17.87 9.19
C MET A 1 26.42 -17.58 8.85
N PHE A 2 26.14 -16.54 8.07
CA PHE A 2 24.78 -16.24 7.65
C PHE A 2 24.41 -17.25 6.56
N ASP A 3 23.50 -18.18 6.86
CA ASP A 3 23.08 -19.19 5.89
C ASP A 3 21.98 -18.62 4.96
N TRP A 4 21.70 -19.36 3.88
CA TRP A 4 20.68 -18.97 2.90
C TRP A 4 19.32 -18.71 3.54
N TYR A 5 18.90 -19.56 4.48
CA TYR A 5 17.61 -19.46 5.14
C TYR A 5 17.47 -18.15 5.92
N HIS A 6 18.45 -17.81 6.77
CA HIS A 6 18.44 -16.59 7.57
C HIS A 6 18.51 -15.34 6.69
N LEU A 7 19.22 -15.40 5.55
CA LEU A 7 19.25 -14.30 4.60
C LEU A 7 17.90 -14.03 3.95
N VAL A 8 17.27 -15.07 3.41
CA VAL A 8 15.96 -14.92 2.77
C VAL A 8 14.90 -14.53 3.79
N LEU A 9 14.93 -15.10 4.99
CA LEU A 9 14.02 -14.73 6.07
C LEU A 9 14.18 -13.27 6.48
N PHE A 10 15.42 -12.79 6.63
CA PHE A 10 15.69 -11.39 6.92
C PHE A 10 15.13 -10.47 5.81
N LEU A 11 15.37 -10.79 4.55
CA LEU A 11 14.83 -10.02 3.42
C LEU A 11 13.30 -10.01 3.40
N HIS A 12 12.66 -11.15 3.71
CA HIS A 12 11.20 -11.24 3.81
C HIS A 12 10.65 -10.32 4.90
N ILE A 13 11.27 -10.32 6.10
CA ILE A 13 10.88 -9.46 7.23
C ILE A 13 11.10 -7.98 6.89
N VAL A 14 12.23 -7.62 6.28
CA VAL A 14 12.50 -6.23 5.84
C VAL A 14 11.49 -5.78 4.80
N GLY A 15 11.15 -6.65 3.84
CA GLY A 15 10.09 -6.39 2.88
C GLY A 15 8.75 -6.14 3.58
N ALA A 16 8.37 -7.02 4.52
CA ALA A 16 7.13 -6.92 5.30
C ALA A 16 7.06 -5.59 6.05
N LEU A 17 8.11 -5.24 6.78
CA LEU A 17 8.19 -3.99 7.53
C LEU A 17 8.08 -2.78 6.60
N GLY A 18 8.84 -2.76 5.50
CA GLY A 18 8.79 -1.67 4.53
C GLY A 18 7.41 -1.49 3.90
N PHE A 19 6.72 -2.60 3.60
CA PHE A 19 5.36 -2.57 3.08
C PHE A 19 4.38 -1.99 4.09
N PHE A 20 4.40 -2.46 5.35
CA PHE A 20 3.54 -1.92 6.40
C PHE A 20 3.82 -0.45 6.70
N MET A 21 5.09 -0.03 6.72
CA MET A 21 5.45 1.39 6.84
C MET A 21 4.89 2.21 5.67
N GLY A 22 4.97 1.70 4.44
CA GLY A 22 4.39 2.37 3.28
C GLY A 22 2.87 2.50 3.38
N VAL A 23 2.16 1.46 3.82
CA VAL A 23 0.71 1.52 4.07
C VAL A 23 0.38 2.54 5.16
N ALA A 24 1.14 2.57 6.26
CA ALA A 24 0.93 3.54 7.34
C ALA A 24 1.10 4.98 6.84
N VAL A 25 2.16 5.27 6.11
CA VAL A 25 2.39 6.61 5.51
C VAL A 25 1.28 6.95 4.51
N GLN A 26 0.82 6.00 3.71
CA GLN A 26 -0.29 6.20 2.78
C GLN A 26 -1.58 6.59 3.51
N LEU A 27 -1.91 5.87 4.60
CA LEU A 27 -3.06 6.19 5.45
C LEU A 27 -2.93 7.57 6.09
N THR A 28 -1.76 7.92 6.64
CA THR A 28 -1.50 9.24 7.21
C THR A 28 -1.66 10.33 6.16
N ALA A 29 -1.12 10.13 4.95
CA ALA A 29 -1.26 11.07 3.85
C ALA A 29 -2.72 11.29 3.44
N MET A 30 -3.52 10.22 3.40
CA MET A 30 -4.95 10.31 3.10
C MET A 30 -5.72 11.06 4.20
N VAL A 31 -5.44 10.78 5.48
CA VAL A 31 -6.06 11.50 6.60
C VAL A 31 -5.67 12.98 6.59
N GLY A 32 -4.38 13.28 6.41
CA GLY A 32 -3.87 14.65 6.34
C GLY A 32 -4.47 15.44 5.18
N ALA A 33 -4.55 14.83 3.99
CA ALA A 33 -5.18 15.45 2.83
C ALA A 33 -6.68 15.73 3.04
N ARG A 34 -7.40 14.87 3.78
CA ARG A 34 -8.82 15.09 4.13
C ARG A 34 -9.04 16.23 5.11
N GLN A 35 -8.10 16.44 6.03
CA GLN A 35 -8.18 17.49 7.05
C GLN A 35 -7.65 18.85 6.54
N ALA A 36 -6.90 18.84 5.44
CA ALA A 36 -6.37 20.05 4.80
C ALA A 36 -7.50 20.98 4.33
N ARG A 37 -7.37 22.28 4.67
CA ARG A 37 -8.33 23.33 4.29
C ARG A 37 -7.95 24.08 3.02
N THR A 38 -6.70 23.96 2.58
CA THR A 38 -6.18 24.64 1.39
C THR A 38 -5.62 23.64 0.38
N VAL A 39 -5.63 24.02 -0.89
CA VAL A 39 -5.13 23.19 -2.01
C VAL A 39 -3.63 22.91 -1.86
N GLU A 40 -2.85 23.82 -1.30
CA GLU A 40 -1.41 23.66 -1.08
C GLU A 40 -1.13 22.59 -0.03
N ALA A 41 -1.90 22.56 1.06
CA ALA A 41 -1.79 21.53 2.08
C ALA A 41 -2.18 20.15 1.52
N VAL A 42 -3.22 20.08 0.67
CA VAL A 42 -3.57 18.83 -0.04
C VAL A 42 -2.43 18.39 -0.96
N ARG A 43 -1.80 19.31 -1.71
CA ARG A 43 -0.63 18.97 -2.56
C ARG A 43 0.54 18.46 -1.74
N ALA A 44 0.82 19.05 -0.59
CA ALA A 44 1.90 18.61 0.29
C ALA A 44 1.68 17.17 0.77
N TRP A 45 0.47 16.83 1.22
CA TRP A 45 0.14 15.45 1.59
C TRP A 45 0.17 14.50 0.40
N CYS A 46 -0.30 14.93 -0.77
CA CYS A 46 -0.25 14.12 -2.00
C CYS A 46 1.18 13.93 -2.54
N ALA A 47 2.12 14.80 -2.20
CA ALA A 47 3.52 14.66 -2.62
C ALA A 47 4.17 13.40 -2.02
N LEU A 48 3.69 12.92 -0.86
CA LEU A 48 4.12 11.67 -0.25
C LEU A 48 3.79 10.44 -1.10
N ASN A 49 2.86 10.54 -2.05
CA ASN A 49 2.52 9.43 -2.94
C ASN A 49 3.64 9.12 -3.93
N ARG A 50 4.54 10.08 -4.25
CA ARG A 50 5.66 9.83 -5.17
C ARG A 50 6.67 8.83 -4.62
N PRO A 51 7.26 9.02 -3.42
CA PRO A 51 8.15 8.02 -2.84
C PRO A 51 7.42 6.70 -2.58
N LEU A 52 6.15 6.74 -2.17
CA LEU A 52 5.33 5.53 -1.98
C LEU A 52 5.12 4.74 -3.28
N ALA A 53 4.96 5.41 -4.42
CA ALA A 53 4.80 4.77 -5.73
C ALA A 53 6.01 3.93 -6.14
N ILE A 54 7.19 4.20 -5.55
CA ILE A 54 8.43 3.44 -5.77
C ILE A 54 8.63 2.43 -4.63
N LEU A 55 8.45 2.86 -3.37
CA LEU A 55 8.70 2.02 -2.19
C LEU A 55 7.74 0.82 -2.12
N MET A 56 6.45 1.05 -2.35
CA MET A 56 5.42 0.00 -2.27
C MET A 56 5.72 -1.18 -3.20
N PRO A 57 5.93 -1.00 -4.53
CA PRO A 57 6.23 -2.14 -5.38
C PRO A 57 7.53 -2.83 -4.97
N ILE A 58 8.60 -2.11 -4.62
CA ILE A 58 9.88 -2.72 -4.20
C ILE A 58 9.66 -3.63 -2.98
N THR A 59 9.00 -3.11 -1.95
CA THR A 59 8.73 -3.88 -0.71
C THR A 59 7.79 -5.05 -0.95
N SER A 60 6.77 -4.90 -1.81
CA SER A 60 5.89 -5.99 -2.22
C SER A 60 6.64 -7.10 -2.98
N TRP A 61 7.50 -6.73 -3.93
CA TRP A 61 8.35 -7.69 -4.67
C TRP A 61 9.31 -8.42 -3.73
N LEU A 62 9.89 -7.71 -2.77
CA LEU A 62 10.80 -8.30 -1.80
C LEU A 62 10.08 -9.32 -0.90
N ILE A 63 8.91 -8.98 -0.35
CA ILE A 63 8.06 -9.91 0.40
C ILE A 63 7.74 -11.14 -0.44
N PHE A 64 7.27 -10.92 -1.66
CA PHE A 64 6.78 -12.00 -2.52
C PHE A 64 7.89 -12.96 -2.92
N LEU A 65 9.00 -12.46 -3.44
CA LEU A 65 10.11 -13.30 -3.89
C LEU A 65 10.76 -14.05 -2.72
N ALA A 66 10.99 -13.37 -1.59
CA ALA A 66 11.58 -14.00 -0.42
C ALA A 66 10.61 -15.03 0.22
N GLY A 67 9.32 -14.70 0.29
CA GLY A 67 8.30 -15.61 0.81
C GLY A 67 8.13 -16.84 -0.08
N LEU A 68 8.16 -16.67 -1.40
CA LEU A 68 8.12 -17.78 -2.35
C LEU A 68 9.37 -18.67 -2.25
N ALA A 69 10.56 -18.07 -2.08
CA ALA A 69 11.78 -18.82 -1.87
C ALA A 69 11.75 -19.65 -0.57
N LEU A 70 11.22 -19.10 0.53
CA LEU A 70 11.02 -19.83 1.78
C LEU A 70 9.98 -20.96 1.63
N LEU A 71 8.88 -20.69 0.93
CA LEU A 71 7.84 -21.68 0.67
C LEU A 71 8.37 -22.87 -0.14
N LEU A 72 9.14 -22.63 -1.20
CA LEU A 72 9.67 -23.67 -2.06
C LEU A 72 10.88 -24.39 -1.46
N GLY A 73 11.72 -23.70 -0.69
CA GLY A 73 13.00 -24.20 -0.21
C GLY A 73 13.03 -24.75 1.21
N ALA A 74 12.13 -24.31 2.09
CA ALA A 74 12.19 -24.64 3.51
C ALA A 74 10.84 -25.05 4.12
N TRP A 75 9.77 -24.28 3.87
CA TRP A 75 8.49 -24.50 4.55
C TRP A 75 7.59 -25.53 3.87
N GLY A 76 7.60 -25.59 2.54
CA GLY A 76 6.73 -26.47 1.76
C GLY A 76 5.25 -26.07 1.80
N TRP A 77 4.42 -26.81 1.07
CA TRP A 77 3.00 -26.50 0.85
C TRP A 77 2.05 -27.08 1.91
N HIS A 78 2.58 -27.72 2.96
CA HIS A 78 1.78 -28.44 3.94
C HIS A 78 0.97 -27.52 4.86
N HIS A 79 1.41 -26.27 5.03
CA HIS A 79 0.76 -25.31 5.91
C HIS A 79 -0.28 -24.48 5.14
N ALA A 80 -1.56 -24.74 5.40
CA ALA A 80 -2.67 -24.06 4.73
C ALA A 80 -2.62 -22.52 4.85
N TRP A 81 -2.14 -21.99 5.98
CA TRP A 81 -2.03 -20.55 6.20
C TRP A 81 -1.02 -19.87 5.25
N LEU A 82 0.06 -20.56 4.85
CA LEU A 82 1.02 -20.05 3.88
C LEU A 82 0.38 -19.90 2.49
N ASN A 83 -0.37 -20.92 2.08
CA ASN A 83 -1.05 -20.94 0.79
C ASN A 83 -2.13 -19.86 0.73
N MET A 84 -2.91 -19.73 1.81
CA MET A 84 -3.93 -18.68 1.94
C MET A 84 -3.30 -17.29 1.92
N SER A 85 -2.19 -17.07 2.63
CA SER A 85 -1.48 -15.78 2.66
C SER A 85 -0.93 -15.40 1.29
N LEU A 86 -0.40 -16.37 0.54
CA LEU A 86 0.08 -16.16 -0.83
C LEU A 86 -1.05 -15.77 -1.78
N ILE A 87 -2.17 -16.51 -1.75
CA ILE A 87 -3.35 -16.23 -2.59
C ILE A 87 -3.90 -14.84 -2.25
N LEU A 88 -4.05 -14.55 -0.96
CA LEU A 88 -4.59 -13.29 -0.47
C LEU A 88 -3.70 -12.11 -0.89
N PHE A 89 -2.38 -12.27 -0.75
CA PHE A 89 -1.41 -11.26 -1.19
C PHE A 89 -1.54 -10.97 -2.69
N LEU A 90 -1.65 -12.01 -3.54
CA LEU A 90 -1.81 -11.85 -4.98
C LEU A 90 -3.12 -11.12 -5.34
N LEU A 91 -4.24 -11.53 -4.73
CA LEU A 91 -5.55 -10.90 -4.95
C LEU A 91 -5.54 -9.44 -4.54
N ILE A 92 -5.06 -9.15 -3.34
CA ILE A 92 -4.96 -7.79 -2.81
C ILE A 92 -4.03 -6.92 -3.67
N SER A 93 -2.87 -7.45 -4.06
CA SER A 93 -1.90 -6.71 -4.88
C SER A 93 -2.51 -6.33 -6.24
N LEU A 94 -3.33 -7.20 -6.83
CA LEU A 94 -4.01 -6.90 -8.08
C LEU A 94 -5.07 -5.80 -7.91
N VAL A 95 -5.93 -5.93 -6.90
CA VAL A 95 -7.02 -4.97 -6.62
C VAL A 95 -6.47 -3.59 -6.27
N THR A 96 -5.54 -3.54 -5.31
CA THR A 96 -4.95 -2.27 -4.84
C THR A 96 -4.19 -1.53 -5.93
N SER A 97 -3.49 -2.25 -6.81
CA SER A 97 -2.77 -1.66 -7.93
C SER A 97 -3.70 -0.97 -8.94
N GLN A 98 -4.86 -1.56 -9.24
CA GLN A 98 -5.85 -0.95 -10.13
C GLN A 98 -6.51 0.27 -9.49
N VAL A 99 -6.96 0.14 -8.24
CA VAL A 99 -7.65 1.19 -7.48
C VAL A 99 -6.72 2.40 -7.28
N ASN A 100 -5.50 2.20 -6.79
CA ASN A 100 -4.53 3.28 -6.54
C ASN A 100 -4.18 4.06 -7.81
N ARG A 101 -4.04 3.39 -8.96
CA ARG A 101 -3.76 4.05 -10.24
C ARG A 101 -4.93 4.90 -10.75
N ALA A 102 -6.17 4.42 -10.60
CA ALA A 102 -7.35 5.16 -11.06
C ALA A 102 -7.52 6.48 -10.30
N HIS A 103 -7.43 6.44 -8.97
CA HIS A 103 -7.58 7.64 -8.15
C HIS A 103 -6.37 8.53 -8.11
N GLY A 104 -5.15 7.99 -8.15
CA GLY A 104 -3.95 8.81 -8.28
C GLY A 104 -4.03 9.71 -9.51
N ARG A 105 -4.50 9.16 -10.65
CA ARG A 105 -4.73 9.94 -11.88
C ARG A 105 -5.84 10.97 -11.72
N ARG A 106 -7.00 10.58 -11.15
CA ARG A 106 -8.13 11.49 -10.93
C ARG A 106 -7.77 12.65 -10.01
N LEU A 107 -7.12 12.36 -8.89
CA LEU A 107 -6.71 13.35 -7.90
C LEU A 107 -5.60 14.26 -8.45
N GLY A 108 -4.63 13.69 -9.18
CA GLY A 108 -3.60 14.45 -9.88
C GLY A 108 -4.17 15.43 -10.90
N ALA A 109 -5.14 15.00 -11.70
CA ALA A 109 -5.82 15.86 -12.67
C ALA A 109 -6.58 17.00 -11.98
N LEU A 110 -7.32 16.73 -10.91
CA LEU A 110 -8.03 17.76 -10.15
C LEU A 110 -7.07 18.78 -9.49
N LEU A 111 -5.95 18.31 -8.94
CA LEU A 111 -4.95 19.19 -8.33
C LEU A 111 -4.18 20.04 -9.34
N ALA A 112 -4.03 19.56 -10.58
CA ALA A 112 -3.38 20.33 -11.65
C ALA A 112 -4.22 21.54 -12.09
N HIS A 113 -5.55 21.41 -12.05
CA HIS A 113 -6.49 22.48 -12.45
C HIS A 113 -6.94 23.37 -11.27
N ALA A 114 -6.68 22.96 -10.03
CA ALA A 114 -7.03 23.72 -8.85
C ALA A 114 -6.11 24.95 -8.69
N SER A 115 -6.71 26.14 -8.59
CA SER A 115 -6.02 27.37 -8.20
C SER A 115 -5.64 27.35 -6.72
N ALA A 116 -4.67 28.20 -6.35
CA ALA A 116 -4.29 28.39 -4.96
C ALA A 116 -5.46 28.93 -4.13
N GLY A 117 -5.66 28.43 -2.91
CA GLY A 117 -6.75 28.84 -2.04
C GLY A 117 -7.54 27.71 -1.36
N PRO A 118 -8.79 27.98 -0.91
CA PRO A 118 -9.59 27.00 -0.19
C PRO A 118 -9.96 25.80 -1.07
N VAL A 119 -10.03 24.61 -0.46
CA VAL A 119 -10.39 23.36 -1.16
C VAL A 119 -11.80 23.49 -1.75
N ASN A 120 -11.91 23.35 -3.07
CA ASN A 120 -13.21 23.36 -3.76
C ASN A 120 -14.03 22.09 -3.45
N LEU A 121 -15.33 22.13 -3.74
CA LEU A 121 -16.26 21.06 -3.39
C LEU A 121 -15.97 19.75 -4.16
N GLU A 122 -15.52 19.85 -5.42
CA GLU A 122 -15.12 18.69 -6.25
C GLU A 122 -13.88 17.96 -5.70
N LEU A 123 -12.85 18.70 -5.30
CA LEU A 123 -11.63 18.17 -4.70
C LEU A 123 -11.95 17.53 -3.35
N ARG A 124 -12.84 18.16 -2.57
CA ARG A 124 -13.33 17.58 -1.31
C ARG A 124 -14.08 16.27 -1.54
N GLN A 125 -14.94 16.19 -2.56
CA GLN A 125 -15.62 14.95 -2.93
C GLN A 125 -14.65 13.86 -3.42
N ALA A 126 -13.62 14.22 -4.17
CA ALA A 126 -12.60 13.28 -4.62
C ALA A 126 -11.78 12.71 -3.44
N LEU A 127 -11.41 13.55 -2.47
CA LEU A 127 -10.72 13.17 -1.23
C LEU A 127 -11.57 12.30 -0.31
N LEU A 128 -12.89 12.46 -0.37
CA LEU A 128 -13.88 11.68 0.38
C LEU A 128 -14.31 10.40 -0.35
N SER A 129 -13.76 10.09 -1.52
CA SER A 129 -14.22 8.93 -2.31
C SER A 129 -14.03 7.60 -1.53
N PRO A 130 -15.12 6.84 -1.29
CA PRO A 130 -15.13 5.70 -0.38
C PRO A 130 -14.34 4.48 -0.90
N LEU A 131 -14.17 4.35 -2.22
CA LEU A 131 -13.48 3.23 -2.87
C LEU A 131 -11.99 3.11 -2.48
N HIS A 132 -11.36 4.22 -2.13
CA HIS A 132 -9.96 4.24 -1.71
C HIS A 132 -9.79 3.76 -0.28
N TRP A 133 -10.75 4.11 0.55
CA TRP A 133 -10.80 3.74 1.95
C TRP A 133 -11.15 2.26 2.12
N THR A 134 -12.12 1.75 1.36
CA THR A 134 -12.44 0.32 1.38
C THR A 134 -11.25 -0.52 0.93
N ALA A 135 -10.57 -0.17 -0.17
CA ALA A 135 -9.42 -0.93 -0.62
C ALA A 135 -8.29 -0.98 0.44
N VAL A 136 -7.94 0.14 1.07
CA VAL A 136 -6.86 0.19 2.06
C VAL A 136 -7.25 -0.46 3.40
N ILE A 137 -8.49 -0.25 3.88
CA ILE A 137 -8.98 -0.85 5.12
C ILE A 137 -9.18 -2.35 4.97
N THR A 138 -9.81 -2.81 3.88
CA THR A 138 -10.02 -4.23 3.63
C THR A 138 -8.70 -4.97 3.49
N THR A 139 -7.70 -4.35 2.84
CA THR A 139 -6.34 -4.91 2.76
C THR A 139 -5.69 -5.05 4.15
N SER A 140 -5.78 -4.02 4.98
CA SER A 140 -5.17 -4.02 6.32
C SER A 140 -5.83 -5.04 7.26
N LEU A 141 -7.17 -5.17 7.20
CA LEU A 141 -7.93 -6.12 8.02
C LEU A 141 -7.71 -7.58 7.59
N LEU A 142 -7.63 -7.84 6.28
CA LEU A 142 -7.41 -9.20 5.77
C LEU A 142 -6.03 -9.74 6.11
N ILE A 143 -5.00 -8.89 6.10
CA ILE A 143 -3.63 -9.27 6.47
C ILE A 143 -3.52 -9.57 7.98
N LEU A 144 -4.22 -8.82 8.82
CA LEU A 144 -4.30 -9.12 10.27
C LEU A 144 -5.02 -10.44 10.53
N ALA A 145 -6.13 -10.69 9.82
CA ALA A 145 -6.91 -11.93 9.97
C ALA A 145 -6.19 -13.20 9.49
N SER A 146 -5.19 -13.09 8.61
CA SER A 146 -4.38 -14.25 8.20
C SER A 146 -3.17 -14.51 9.11
N SER A 147 -2.95 -13.65 10.12
CA SER A 147 -1.84 -13.76 11.09
C SER A 147 -2.25 -14.31 12.47
N SER A 148 -3.53 -14.67 12.63
CA SER A 148 -4.14 -15.28 13.82
C SER A 148 -4.61 -16.71 13.53
#